data_AF-N8Q3W2-F1
#
_entry.id   AF-N8Q3W2-F1
#
_cell.length_a   1.000
_cell.length_b   1.000
_cell.length_c   1.000
_cell.angle_alpha   90.00
_cell.angle_beta   90.00
_cell.angle_gamma   90.00
#
_symmetry.space_group_name_H-M   'P 1'
#
loop_
_entity.id
_entity.type
_entity.pdbx_description
1 polymer ?
#
loop_
_entity_poly.entity_id
_entity_poly.type
_entity_poly.pdbx_seq_one_letter_code
_entity_poly.pdbx_strand_id
1 'polypeptide(L)'
;MQQHWLAYHQAHSEENPFPYAALEQSIVYSKEEFRLNAGDIIWMIQGEKISNKETRYTLVDCFTVHAKATPPAIVSDDFLYAYKGKKSLLTLPLELDKSNEDWQLIHQKFLTKRPGLKKVTTIEATALKNISGITKF
;
A
#
# COMPACT_ATOMS: atom_id res chain seq x y z
N MET A 1 -14.82 6.11 13.08
CA MET A 1 -13.78 6.79 12.28
C MET A 1 -13.20 5.76 11.32
N GLN A 2 -12.98 6.13 10.06
CA GLN A 2 -12.34 5.24 9.08
C GLN A 2 -10.90 4.95 9.54
N GLN A 3 -10.51 3.68 9.55
CA GLN A 3 -9.13 3.33 9.88
C GLN A 3 -8.27 3.39 8.62
N HIS A 4 -7.09 3.99 8.74
CA HIS A 4 -6.10 3.99 7.66
C HIS A 4 -5.12 2.82 7.84
N TRP A 5 -4.62 2.30 6.72
CA TRP A 5 -3.71 1.16 6.63
C TRP A 5 -2.65 1.44 5.56
N LEU A 6 -1.41 1.01 5.83
CA LEU A 6 -0.30 1.02 4.89
C LEU A 6 -0.10 -0.40 4.36
N ALA A 7 0.00 -0.51 3.05
CA ALA A 7 0.37 -1.72 2.35
C ALA A 7 1.63 -1.49 1.53
N TYR A 8 2.38 -2.55 1.28
CA TYR A 8 3.59 -2.48 0.50
C TYR A 8 3.63 -3.55 -0.58
N HIS A 9 4.04 -3.15 -1.77
CA HIS A 9 4.24 -4.00 -2.93
C HIS A 9 5.70 -3.92 -3.36
N GLN A 10 6.45 -5.02 -3.22
CA GLN A 10 7.84 -5.06 -3.70
C GLN A 10 7.88 -5.49 -5.16
N ALA A 11 7.92 -4.55 -6.09
CA ALA A 11 7.95 -4.87 -7.51
C ALA A 11 9.21 -5.67 -7.89
N HIS A 12 9.05 -6.60 -8.84
CA HIS A 12 10.13 -7.45 -9.37
C HIS A 12 10.81 -8.32 -8.32
N SER A 13 10.03 -8.79 -7.32
CA SER A 13 10.46 -9.81 -6.36
C SER A 13 9.88 -11.18 -6.73
N GLU A 14 10.40 -12.25 -6.12
CA GLU A 14 9.84 -13.59 -6.29
C GLU A 14 8.36 -13.65 -5.90
N GLU A 15 7.97 -12.96 -4.83
CA GLU A 15 6.57 -12.90 -4.37
C GLU A 15 5.70 -11.97 -5.24
N ASN A 16 6.29 -10.96 -5.88
CA ASN A 16 5.59 -9.96 -6.69
C ASN A 16 6.39 -9.64 -7.96
N PRO A 17 6.29 -10.49 -9.01
CA PRO A 17 7.16 -10.37 -10.19
C PRO A 17 6.86 -9.16 -11.07
N PHE A 18 5.66 -8.58 -10.94
CA PHE A 18 5.17 -7.43 -11.71
C PHE A 18 4.92 -6.21 -10.80
N PRO A 19 4.91 -4.98 -11.36
CA PRO A 19 4.51 -3.78 -10.64
C PRO A 19 3.02 -3.83 -10.27
N TYR A 20 2.64 -3.13 -9.20
CA TYR A 20 1.27 -3.05 -8.69
C TYR A 20 0.26 -2.61 -9.75
N ALA A 21 0.65 -1.67 -10.62
CA ALA A 21 -0.21 -1.15 -11.69
C ALA A 21 -0.70 -2.25 -12.66
N ALA A 22 0.05 -3.36 -12.80
CA ALA A 22 -0.35 -4.48 -13.65
C ALA A 22 -1.55 -5.27 -13.11
N LEU A 23 -1.96 -5.02 -11.86
CA LEU A 23 -3.17 -5.62 -11.28
C LEU A 23 -4.45 -5.01 -11.84
N GLU A 24 -4.39 -3.80 -12.41
CA GLU A 24 -5.53 -3.05 -12.98
C GLU A 24 -6.72 -2.87 -12.01
N GLN A 25 -6.50 -3.11 -10.72
CA GLN A 25 -7.52 -3.04 -9.68
C GLN A 25 -6.91 -2.59 -8.36
N SER A 26 -7.67 -1.80 -7.61
CA SER A 26 -7.34 -1.43 -6.24
C SER A 26 -7.53 -2.63 -5.31
N ILE A 27 -6.45 -3.34 -5.02
CA ILE A 27 -6.47 -4.56 -4.21
C ILE A 27 -5.21 -4.69 -3.35
N VAL A 28 -5.33 -5.36 -2.21
CA VAL A 28 -4.18 -5.85 -1.43
C VAL A 28 -4.35 -7.33 -1.15
N TYR A 29 -3.33 -8.12 -1.50
CA TYR A 29 -3.22 -9.51 -1.10
C TYR A 29 -2.47 -9.64 0.22
N SER A 30 -2.90 -10.59 1.05
CA SER A 30 -2.31 -10.83 2.36
C SER A 30 -2.29 -12.32 2.67
N LYS A 31 -1.20 -12.79 3.28
CA LYS A 31 -1.07 -14.15 3.82
C LYS A 31 -1.82 -14.29 5.16
N GLU A 32 -2.02 -13.20 5.88
CA GLU A 32 -2.68 -13.17 7.19
C GLU A 32 -4.01 -12.39 7.15
N GLU A 33 -4.92 -12.74 8.06
CA GLU A 33 -6.17 -12.00 8.21
C GLU A 33 -5.95 -10.74 9.06
N PHE A 34 -6.30 -9.60 8.47
CA PHE A 34 -6.36 -8.32 9.15
C PHE A 34 -7.81 -7.91 9.36
N ARG A 35 -8.10 -7.24 10.48
CA ARG A 35 -9.41 -6.67 10.81
C ARG A 35 -9.68 -5.37 10.01
N LEU A 36 -9.55 -5.43 8.69
CA LEU A 36 -10.02 -4.36 7.80
C LEU A 36 -11.51 -4.49 7.59
N ASN A 37 -12.21 -3.37 7.77
CA ASN A 37 -13.64 -3.27 7.55
C ASN A 37 -13.92 -2.49 6.27
N ALA A 38 -15.11 -2.69 5.71
CA ALA A 38 -15.60 -1.82 4.65
C ALA A 38 -15.59 -0.36 5.14
N GLY A 39 -15.06 0.55 4.34
CA GLY A 39 -14.86 1.96 4.71
C GLY A 39 -13.45 2.29 5.22
N ASP A 40 -12.61 1.31 5.54
CA ASP A 40 -11.20 1.56 5.87
C ASP A 40 -10.41 2.01 4.64
N ILE A 41 -9.33 2.76 4.85
CA ILE A 41 -8.50 3.32 3.78
C ILE A 41 -7.18 2.56 3.71
N ILE A 42 -6.82 2.09 2.52
CA ILE A 42 -5.51 1.52 2.24
C ILE A 42 -4.69 2.52 1.45
N TRP A 43 -3.43 2.69 1.84
CA TRP A 43 -2.38 3.39 1.10
C TRP A 43 -1.37 2.36 0.61
N MET A 44 -1.23 2.21 -0.71
CA MET A 44 -0.33 1.25 -1.33
C MET A 44 0.98 1.93 -1.75
N ILE A 45 2.07 1.49 -1.15
CA ILE A 45 3.42 1.92 -1.53
C ILE A 45 4.06 0.81 -2.34
N GLN A 46 4.54 1.14 -3.53
CA GLN A 46 5.40 0.27 -4.30
C GLN A 46 6.86 0.60 -4.04
N GLY A 47 7.67 -0.42 -3.80
CA GLY A 47 9.13 -0.33 -3.84
C GLY A 47 9.67 -0.98 -5.11
N GLU A 48 10.45 -0.24 -5.88
CA GLU A 48 11.13 -0.71 -7.09
C GLU A 48 12.64 -0.63 -6.89
N LYS A 49 13.33 -1.78 -6.96
CA LYS A 49 14.77 -1.85 -6.76
C LYS A 49 15.50 -1.35 -8.01
N ILE A 50 16.08 -0.16 -7.94
CA ILE A 50 16.88 0.42 -9.05
C ILE A 50 18.29 -0.19 -9.05
N SER A 51 18.86 -0.41 -7.87
CA SER A 51 20.18 -1.02 -7.72
C SER A 51 20.28 -1.78 -6.40
N ASN A 52 21.42 -2.43 -6.14
CA ASN A 52 21.68 -3.09 -4.87
C ASN A 52 21.64 -2.16 -3.65
N LYS A 53 21.78 -0.85 -3.84
CA LYS A 53 21.79 0.15 -2.75
C LYS A 53 20.60 1.09 -2.78
N GLU A 54 19.75 0.99 -3.80
CA GLU A 54 18.71 1.98 -4.03
C GLU A 54 17.38 1.35 -4.40
N THR A 55 16.34 1.83 -3.72
CA THR A 55 14.95 1.52 -4.00
C THR A 55 14.21 2.84 -4.21
N ARG A 56 13.47 2.94 -5.31
CA ARG A 56 12.49 4.00 -5.54
C ARG A 56 11.20 3.59 -4.88
N TYR A 57 10.61 4.51 -4.11
CA TYR A 57 9.32 4.29 -3.49
C TYR A 57 8.29 5.21 -4.13
N THR A 58 7.13 4.65 -4.44
CA THR A 58 6.03 5.37 -5.08
C THR A 58 4.75 5.05 -4.34
N LEU A 59 3.96 6.05 -3.97
CA LEU A 59 2.58 5.85 -3.56
C LEU A 59 1.75 5.61 -4.83
N VAL A 60 1.36 4.36 -5.05
CA VAL A 60 0.75 3.92 -6.32
C VAL A 60 -0.76 3.77 -6.24
N ASP A 61 -1.32 3.62 -5.03
CA ASP A 61 -2.77 3.57 -4.84
C ASP A 61 -3.17 4.12 -3.46
N CYS A 62 -4.38 4.66 -3.38
CA CYS A 62 -5.08 4.97 -2.15
C CYS A 62 -6.55 4.62 -2.36
N PHE A 63 -7.15 3.75 -1.57
CA PHE A 63 -8.54 3.37 -1.81
C PHE A 63 -9.29 3.00 -0.53
N THR A 64 -10.62 3.16 -0.60
CA THR A 64 -11.54 2.69 0.43
C THR A 64 -11.86 1.22 0.21
N VAL A 65 -11.64 0.40 1.25
CA VAL A 65 -11.98 -1.02 1.27
C VAL A 65 -13.49 -1.17 1.09
N HIS A 66 -13.86 -1.99 0.11
CA HIS A 66 -15.25 -2.31 -0.19
C HIS A 66 -15.60 -3.73 0.23
N ALA A 67 -14.72 -4.69 -0.04
CA ALA A 67 -14.98 -6.10 0.22
C ALA A 67 -13.69 -6.86 0.56
N LYS A 68 -13.86 -7.92 1.34
CA LYS A 68 -12.87 -8.98 1.55
C LYS A 68 -13.23 -10.15 0.62
N ALA A 69 -12.24 -10.73 -0.03
CA ALA A 69 -12.41 -11.86 -0.94
C ALA A 69 -11.29 -12.88 -0.75
N THR A 70 -11.49 -14.09 -1.28
CA THR A 70 -10.43 -15.07 -1.46
C THR A 70 -9.61 -14.71 -2.71
N PRO A 71 -8.28 -14.70 -2.65
CA PRO A 71 -7.44 -14.49 -3.82
C PRO A 71 -7.67 -15.59 -4.88
N PRO A 72 -7.56 -15.26 -6.18
CA PRO A 72 -7.56 -16.29 -7.20
C PRO A 72 -6.23 -17.07 -7.16
N ALA A 73 -6.30 -18.39 -7.36
CA ALA A 73 -5.14 -19.29 -7.27
C ALA A 73 -3.97 -18.91 -8.22
N ILE A 74 -4.26 -18.21 -9.32
CA ILE A 74 -3.26 -17.75 -10.29
C ILE A 74 -2.29 -16.70 -9.73
N VAL A 75 -2.62 -16.01 -8.63
CA VAL A 75 -1.78 -14.94 -8.08
C VAL A 75 -0.66 -15.50 -7.20
N SER A 76 -1.02 -16.39 -6.27
CA SER A 76 -0.10 -17.19 -5.44
C SER A 76 -0.93 -18.07 -4.51
N ASP A 77 -0.47 -19.29 -4.25
CA ASP A 77 -1.07 -20.19 -3.26
C ASP A 77 -0.84 -19.71 -1.80
N ASP A 78 0.10 -18.79 -1.60
CA ASP A 78 0.43 -18.25 -0.28
C ASP A 78 -0.57 -17.20 0.22
N PHE A 79 -1.28 -16.52 -0.70
CA PHE A 79 -2.21 -15.45 -0.32
C PHE A 79 -3.57 -16.04 0.04
N LEU A 80 -3.98 -15.83 1.29
CA LEU A 80 -5.25 -16.32 1.81
C LEU A 80 -6.37 -15.27 1.72
N TYR A 81 -6.02 -14.00 1.67
CA TYR A 81 -6.97 -12.89 1.72
C TYR A 81 -6.69 -11.82 0.68
N ALA A 82 -7.75 -11.25 0.12
CA ALA A 82 -7.71 -10.10 -0.76
C ALA A 82 -8.66 -9.01 -0.25
N TYR A 83 -8.17 -7.79 -0.10
CA TYR A 83 -8.95 -6.63 0.27
C TYR A 83 -9.13 -5.73 -0.95
N LYS A 84 -10.35 -5.63 -1.46
CA LYS A 84 -10.69 -4.93 -2.70
C LYS A 84 -11.26 -3.55 -2.43
N GLY A 85 -10.77 -2.55 -3.14
CA GLY A 85 -11.39 -1.23 -3.31
C GLY A 85 -12.23 -1.16 -4.58
N LYS A 86 -13.04 -0.11 -4.70
CA LYS A 86 -13.82 0.16 -5.93
C LYS A 86 -12.99 0.89 -6.99
N LYS A 87 -12.21 1.88 -6.57
CA LYS A 87 -11.35 2.70 -7.41
C LYS A 87 -10.28 3.36 -6.56
N SER A 88 -9.19 3.74 -7.20
CA SER A 88 -8.20 4.63 -6.59
C SER A 88 -8.80 6.02 -6.30
N LEU A 89 -8.38 6.59 -5.19
CA LEU A 89 -8.54 7.99 -4.79
C LEU A 89 -7.35 8.84 -5.25
N LEU A 90 -6.24 8.21 -5.65
CA LEU A 90 -5.13 8.91 -6.29
C LEU A 90 -5.47 9.19 -7.75
N THR A 91 -5.12 10.40 -8.21
CA THR A 91 -5.23 10.75 -9.63
C THR A 91 -4.08 10.16 -10.44
N LEU A 92 -2.87 10.16 -9.87
CA LEU A 92 -1.65 9.62 -10.47
C LEU A 92 -0.76 9.04 -9.36
N PRO A 93 0.11 8.05 -9.69
CA PRO A 93 1.16 7.61 -8.78
C PRO A 93 2.07 8.78 -8.38
N LEU A 94 2.48 8.82 -7.12
CA LEU A 94 3.33 9.87 -6.56
C LEU A 94 4.67 9.28 -6.11
N GLU A 95 5.77 9.71 -6.72
CA GLU A 95 7.10 9.34 -6.24
C GLU A 95 7.35 9.96 -4.86
N LEU A 96 7.84 9.14 -3.93
CA LEU A 96 8.05 9.54 -2.54
C LEU A 96 9.46 10.10 -2.37
N ASP A 97 9.54 11.42 -2.24
CA ASP A 97 10.79 12.16 -2.09
C ASP A 97 11.49 11.82 -0.76
N LYS A 98 12.72 11.30 -0.85
CA LYS A 98 13.57 10.94 0.30
C LYS A 98 13.90 12.14 1.22
N SER A 99 13.83 13.37 0.71
CA SER A 99 14.05 14.59 1.49
C SER A 99 12.81 15.04 2.27
N ASN A 100 11.62 14.52 1.94
CA ASN A 100 10.37 14.88 2.59
C ASN A 100 10.29 14.28 4.01
N GLU A 101 10.07 15.13 5.01
CA GLU A 101 10.03 14.75 6.43
C GLU A 101 8.89 13.77 6.76
N ASP A 102 7.70 13.99 6.18
CA ASP A 102 6.55 13.10 6.34
C ASP A 102 6.85 11.71 5.77
N TRP A 103 7.58 11.63 4.65
CA TRP A 103 8.01 10.37 4.08
C TRP A 103 9.07 9.67 4.94
N GLN A 104 10.08 10.40 5.41
CA GLN A 104 11.12 9.84 6.29
C GLN A 104 10.51 9.19 7.54
N LEU A 105 9.48 9.83 8.13
CA LEU A 105 8.74 9.29 9.26
C LEU A 105 8.05 7.95 8.93
N ILE A 106 7.41 7.84 7.77
CA ILE A 106 6.75 6.60 7.33
C ILE A 106 7.79 5.53 7.01
N HIS A 107 8.82 5.86 6.24
CA HIS A 107 9.87 4.94 5.79
C HIS A 107 10.57 4.27 6.97
N GLN A 108 11.01 5.04 7.97
CA GLN A 108 11.67 4.52 9.17
C GLN A 108 10.79 3.56 9.98
N LYS A 109 9.47 3.77 10.01
CA LYS A 109 8.54 3.02 10.86
C LYS A 109 7.87 1.83 10.18
N PHE A 110 7.83 1.79 8.86
CA PHE A 110 7.07 0.80 8.10
C PHE A 110 7.97 -0.11 7.25
N LEU A 111 8.90 0.44 6.48
CA LEU A 111 9.65 -0.33 5.48
C LEU A 111 10.86 -1.07 6.07
N THR A 112 11.42 -0.58 7.16
CA THR A 112 12.59 -1.19 7.82
C THR A 112 12.24 -2.45 8.64
N LYS A 113 10.95 -2.75 8.88
CA LYS A 113 10.50 -3.78 9.84
C LYS A 113 9.80 -5.00 9.22
N ARG A 114 10.10 -5.32 7.96
CA ARG A 114 9.33 -6.24 7.09
C ARG A 114 7.94 -5.69 6.74
N PRO A 115 7.79 -5.16 5.52
CA PRO A 115 6.56 -4.50 5.12
C PRO A 115 5.49 -5.52 4.70
N GLY A 116 4.34 -5.43 5.34
CA GLY A 116 3.10 -6.14 5.00
C GLY A 116 1.94 -5.15 5.08
N LEU A 117 0.79 -5.59 5.57
CA LEU A 117 -0.33 -4.70 5.87
C LEU A 117 -0.24 -4.19 7.32
N LYS A 118 -0.21 -2.88 7.52
CA LYS A 118 -0.04 -2.26 8.85
C LYS A 118 -1.10 -1.20 9.09
N LYS A 119 -1.73 -1.24 10.27
CA LYS A 119 -2.59 -0.17 10.75
C LYS A 119 -1.77 1.09 10.99
N VAL A 120 -2.13 2.21 10.38
CA VAL A 120 -1.39 3.45 10.59
C VAL A 120 -1.84 4.17 11.85
N THR A 121 -0.90 4.86 12.47
CA THR A 121 -1.14 5.83 13.53
C THR A 121 -1.74 7.12 12.96
N THR A 122 -2.33 7.96 13.83
CA THR A 122 -2.86 9.27 13.42
C THR A 122 -1.79 10.14 12.77
N ILE A 123 -0.55 10.11 13.27
CA ILE A 123 0.58 10.89 12.73
C ILE A 123 0.93 10.42 11.31
N GLU A 124 1.05 9.11 11.10
CA GLU A 124 1.31 8.53 9.77
C GLU A 124 0.16 8.80 8.80
N ALA A 125 -1.09 8.77 9.26
CA ALA A 125 -2.23 9.14 8.43
C ALA A 125 -2.16 10.61 7.99
N THR A 126 -1.80 11.54 8.88
CA THR A 126 -1.61 12.95 8.53
C THR A 126 -0.48 13.12 7.53
N ALA A 127 0.66 12.47 7.75
CA ALA A 127 1.80 12.49 6.82
C ALA A 127 1.40 12.01 5.41
N LEU A 128 0.64 10.91 5.31
CA LEU A 128 0.13 10.41 4.02
C LEU A 128 -0.82 11.39 3.33
N LYS A 129 -1.68 12.08 4.09
CA LYS A 129 -2.57 13.11 3.56
C LYS A 129 -1.80 14.33 3.06
N ASN A 130 -0.75 14.75 3.77
CA ASN A 130 0.10 15.85 3.36
C ASN A 130 0.87 15.53 2.07
N ILE A 131 1.47 14.34 2.00
CA ILE A 131 2.20 13.85 0.83
C ILE A 131 1.29 13.76 -0.39
N SER A 132 0.10 13.17 -0.23
CA SER A 132 -0.81 12.91 -1.35
C SER A 132 -1.73 14.08 -1.73
N GLY A 133 -1.91 15.05 -0.84
CA GLY A 133 -2.93 16.10 -0.96
C GLY A 133 -4.37 15.61 -0.73
N ILE A 134 -4.59 14.32 -0.42
CA ILE A 134 -5.94 13.78 -0.21
C ILE A 134 -6.39 14.08 1.21
N THR A 135 -7.42 14.93 1.35
CA THR A 135 -7.96 15.33 2.66
C THR A 135 -9.36 14.79 2.95
N LYS A 136 -10.06 14.26 1.94
CA LYS A 136 -11.45 13.74 2.03
C LYS A 136 -11.54 12.30 1.52
N PHE A 137 -12.30 11.47 2.23
CA PHE A 137 -12.44 10.03 2.01
C PHE A 137 -13.90 9.59 2.13
#